data_AF-A0A496W642-F1
#
_entry.id   AF-A0A496W642-F1
#
_cell.length_a   1.000
_cell.length_b   1.000
_cell.length_c   1.000
_cell.angle_alpha   90.00
_cell.angle_beta   90.00
_cell.angle_gamma   90.00
#
_symmetry.space_group_name_H-M   'P 1'
#
loop_
_entity.id
_entity.type
_entity.pdbx_description
1 polymer ?
#
loop_
_entity_poly.entity_id
_entity_poly.type
_entity_poly.pdbx_seq_one_letter_code
_entity_poly.pdbx_strand_id
1 'polypeptide(L)'
;MSELIQIKAIIVNYTTNAMHDSFDDGEFEFYDATEIRIVAPKDFEGQKLSIYHTGKVSENSLWRIINQRIMFDINKNDFVEEMTLFDGAVLNLCAVE
;
A
#
# COMPACT_ATOMS: atom_id res chain seq x y z
N MET A 1 0.80 -6.46 21.79
CA MET A 1 1.80 -5.40 21.50
C MET A 1 2.01 -5.41 20.01
N SER A 2 1.65 -4.35 19.31
CA SER A 2 1.82 -4.23 17.86
C SER A 2 3.30 -3.96 17.56
N GLU A 3 3.98 -4.89 16.89
CA GLU A 3 5.39 -4.73 16.49
C GLU A 3 5.44 -4.01 15.15
N LEU A 4 6.02 -2.82 15.10
CA LEU A 4 6.23 -2.11 13.83
C LEU A 4 7.45 -2.68 13.10
N ILE A 5 7.30 -2.95 11.82
CA ILE A 5 8.36 -3.33 10.91
C ILE A 5 8.51 -2.28 9.82
N GLN A 6 9.75 -2.02 9.42
CA GLN A 6 10.04 -1.13 8.31
C GLN A 6 10.11 -1.94 7.01
N ILE A 7 9.33 -1.53 6.04
CA ILE A 7 9.29 -2.09 4.69
C ILE A 7 9.97 -1.14 3.73
N LYS A 8 10.82 -1.67 2.86
CA LYS A 8 11.29 -0.99 1.66
C LYS A 8 10.69 -1.68 0.46
N ALA A 9 10.13 -0.92 -0.46
CA ALA A 9 9.46 -1.45 -1.62
C ALA A 9 9.63 -0.57 -2.85
N ILE A 10 9.29 -1.12 -4.01
CA ILE A 10 9.24 -0.40 -5.29
C ILE A 10 7.80 -0.40 -5.75
N ILE A 11 7.30 0.76 -6.15
CA ILE A 11 5.98 0.86 -6.77
C ILE A 11 6.04 0.24 -8.16
N VAL A 12 5.24 -0.80 -8.37
CA VAL A 12 5.21 -1.52 -9.65
C VAL A 12 4.03 -1.10 -10.52
N ASN A 13 2.90 -0.72 -9.91
CA ASN A 13 1.72 -0.29 -10.64
C ASN A 13 0.82 0.60 -9.76
N TYR A 14 0.01 1.43 -10.40
CA TYR A 14 -1.06 2.20 -9.76
C TYR A 14 -2.30 2.11 -10.63
N THR A 15 -3.39 1.63 -10.04
CA THR A 15 -4.68 1.42 -10.72
C THR A 15 -5.74 2.26 -10.05
N THR A 16 -6.36 3.17 -10.80
CA THR A 16 -7.50 3.96 -10.32
C THR A 16 -8.78 3.12 -10.30
N ASN A 17 -9.65 3.32 -9.30
CA ASN A 17 -10.92 2.57 -9.18
C ASN A 17 -10.74 1.04 -9.23
N ALA A 18 -9.71 0.52 -8.54
CA ALA A 18 -9.31 -0.88 -8.57
C ALA A 18 -10.24 -1.80 -7.77
N MET A 19 -10.86 -1.30 -6.70
CA MET A 19 -11.85 -2.02 -5.91
C MET A 19 -13.14 -1.20 -5.83
N HIS A 20 -14.25 -1.90 -6.04
CA HIS A 20 -15.60 -1.34 -5.96
C HIS A 20 -16.28 -2.04 -4.79
N ASP A 21 -16.45 -1.33 -3.68
CA ASP A 21 -17.24 -1.84 -2.57
C ASP A 21 -18.65 -1.25 -2.67
N SER A 22 -19.64 -2.14 -2.66
CA SER A 22 -21.06 -1.77 -2.80
C SER A 22 -21.70 -1.96 -1.43
N PHE A 23 -22.03 -0.85 -0.77
CA PHE A 23 -22.72 -0.90 0.51
C PHE A 23 -24.21 -1.15 0.30
N ASP A 24 -24.85 -1.81 1.29
CA ASP A 24 -26.27 -2.20 1.24
C ASP A 24 -27.22 -0.98 1.12
N ASP A 25 -26.75 0.22 1.49
CA ASP A 25 -27.48 1.50 1.34
C ASP A 25 -27.45 2.06 -0.10
N GLY A 26 -26.70 1.43 -1.01
CA GLY A 26 -26.56 1.85 -2.41
C GLY A 26 -25.41 2.83 -2.67
N GLU A 27 -24.58 3.11 -1.67
CA GLU A 27 -23.33 3.86 -1.85
C GLU A 27 -22.24 2.97 -2.48
N PHE A 28 -21.48 3.55 -3.40
CA PHE A 28 -20.33 2.92 -4.04
C PHE A 28 -19.07 3.65 -3.63
N GLU A 29 -18.13 2.94 -3.01
CA GLU A 29 -16.80 3.48 -2.75
C GLU A 29 -15.81 2.90 -3.74
N PHE A 30 -15.09 3.80 -4.42
CA PHE A 30 -14.05 3.46 -5.36
C PHE A 30 -12.70 3.66 -4.68
N TYR A 31 -11.94 2.58 -4.57
CA TYR A 31 -10.59 2.63 -4.03
C TYR A 31 -9.58 2.56 -5.15
N ASP A 32 -8.63 3.49 -5.15
CA ASP A 32 -7.42 3.34 -5.94
C ASP A 32 -6.53 2.26 -5.30
N ALA A 33 -5.71 1.58 -6.10
CA ALA A 33 -4.75 0.60 -5.59
C ALA A 33 -3.33 0.92 -6.09
N THR A 34 -2.35 0.80 -5.20
CA THR A 34 -0.94 0.78 -5.53
C THR A 34 -0.38 -0.61 -5.30
N GLU A 35 0.16 -1.21 -6.35
CA GLU A 35 0.91 -2.45 -6.22
C GLU A 35 2.37 -2.10 -5.94
N ILE A 36 2.93 -2.72 -4.92
CA ILE A 36 4.32 -2.57 -4.54
C ILE A 36 5.01 -3.93 -4.56
N ARG A 37 6.31 -3.93 -4.82
CA ARG A 37 7.18 -5.09 -4.66
C ARG A 37 8.19 -4.83 -3.56
N ILE A 38 8.20 -5.69 -2.56
CA ILE A 38 9.06 -5.54 -1.39
C ILE A 38 10.49 -5.89 -1.75
N VAL A 39 11.43 -5.07 -1.28
CA VAL A 39 12.88 -5.27 -1.41
C VAL A 39 13.56 -5.47 -0.06
N ALA A 40 12.94 -5.04 1.05
CA ALA A 40 13.38 -5.35 2.40
C ALA A 40 12.19 -5.28 3.38
N PRO A 41 12.21 -6.04 4.49
CA PRO A 41 13.27 -6.95 4.95
C PRO A 41 13.31 -8.26 4.15
N LYS A 42 14.39 -9.03 4.31
CA LYS A 42 14.69 -10.23 3.49
C LYS A 42 13.60 -11.31 3.58
N ASP A 43 12.96 -11.44 4.74
CA ASP A 43 11.84 -12.36 4.95
C ASP A 43 10.66 -12.13 3.98
N PHE A 44 10.52 -10.90 3.49
CA PHE A 44 9.43 -10.49 2.60
C PHE A 44 9.92 -10.04 1.22
N GLU A 45 11.21 -10.15 0.95
CA GLU A 45 11.81 -9.71 -0.31
C GLU A 45 11.17 -10.44 -1.51
N GLY A 46 10.83 -9.67 -2.53
CA GLY A 46 10.21 -10.15 -3.76
C GLY A 46 8.70 -10.32 -3.69
N GLN A 47 8.09 -10.27 -2.50
CA GLN A 47 6.64 -10.33 -2.36
C GLN A 47 5.98 -9.09 -2.96
N LYS A 48 4.76 -9.29 -3.49
CA LYS A 48 3.91 -8.21 -3.99
C LYS A 48 2.83 -7.94 -2.98
N LEU A 49 2.50 -6.67 -2.80
CA LEU A 49 1.44 -6.24 -1.92
C LEU A 49 0.62 -5.17 -2.60
N SER A 50 -0.69 -5.21 -2.39
CA SER A 50 -1.63 -4.21 -2.89
C SER A 50 -2.06 -3.29 -1.75
N ILE A 51 -1.82 -1.99 -1.92
CA ILE A 51 -2.25 -0.95 -0.99
C ILE A 51 -3.45 -0.24 -1.58
N TYR A 52 -4.63 -0.40 -0.97
CA TYR A 52 -5.85 0.30 -1.34
C TYR A 52 -5.95 1.63 -0.63
N HIS A 53 -6.38 2.65 -1.36
CA HIS A 53 -6.46 4.02 -0.88
C HIS A 53 -7.92 4.37 -0.63
N THR A 54 -8.26 4.60 0.64
CA THR A 54 -9.60 4.99 1.10
C THR A 54 -10.08 6.34 0.57
N GLY A 55 -9.17 7.14 0.00
CA GLY A 55 -9.48 8.42 -0.62
C GLY A 55 -8.72 8.65 -1.91
N LYS A 56 -9.07 9.75 -2.59
CA LYS A 56 -8.43 10.13 -3.84
C LYS A 56 -6.94 10.43 -3.63
N VAL A 57 -6.08 9.64 -4.27
CA VAL A 57 -4.63 9.85 -4.22
C VAL A 57 -4.25 11.03 -5.11
N SER A 58 -3.61 12.04 -4.51
CA SER A 58 -3.10 13.22 -5.24
C SER A 58 -2.14 12.81 -6.36
N GLU A 59 -2.16 13.53 -7.49
CA GLU A 59 -1.37 13.16 -8.67
C GLU A 59 0.14 13.17 -8.44
N ASN A 60 0.59 14.02 -7.51
CA ASN A 60 1.99 14.14 -7.11
C ASN A 60 2.35 13.23 -5.91
N SER A 61 1.44 12.35 -5.49
CA SER A 61 1.70 11.41 -4.40
C SER A 61 2.74 10.38 -4.82
N LEU A 62 3.60 9.99 -3.88
CA LEU A 62 4.58 8.92 -4.09
C LEU A 62 3.91 7.65 -4.60
N TRP A 63 2.71 7.32 -4.10
CA TRP A 63 1.91 6.16 -4.49
C TRP A 63 1.64 6.03 -6.00
N ARG A 64 1.69 7.14 -6.75
CA ARG A 64 1.44 7.15 -8.20
C ARG A 64 2.69 7.06 -9.07
N ILE A 65 3.88 7.15 -8.47
CA ILE A 65 5.13 7.22 -9.21
C ILE A 65 5.67 5.80 -9.44
N ILE A 66 5.42 5.26 -10.63
CA ILE A 66 5.91 3.93 -11.00
C ILE A 66 7.44 3.88 -10.97
N ASN A 67 7.99 2.77 -10.47
CA ASN A 67 9.42 2.55 -10.18
C ASN A 67 10.00 3.41 -9.05
N GLN A 68 9.19 4.20 -8.34
CA GLN A 68 9.65 4.88 -7.14
C GLN A 68 9.94 3.86 -6.04
N ARG A 69 11.11 4.00 -5.43
CA ARG A 69 11.42 3.28 -4.20
C ARG A 69 10.85 4.05 -3.02
N ILE A 70 10.15 3.34 -2.16
CA ILE A 70 9.52 3.89 -0.97
C ILE A 70 9.96 3.10 0.26
N MET A 71 9.88 3.77 1.40
CA MET A 71 10.06 3.17 2.70
C MET A 71 8.93 3.62 3.61
N PHE A 72 8.40 2.69 4.39
CA PHE A 72 7.33 2.95 5.34
C PHE A 72 7.38 1.96 6.49
N ASP A 73 6.72 2.31 7.58
CA ASP A 73 6.53 1.42 8.72
C ASP A 73 5.10 0.87 8.72
N ILE A 74 4.95 -0.39 9.15
CA ILE A 74 3.65 -1.05 9.29
C ILE A 74 3.66 -1.99 10.50
N ASN A 75 2.51 -2.22 11.10
CA ASN A 75 2.36 -3.28 12.10
C ASN A 75 2.52 -4.66 11.44
N LYS A 76 3.44 -5.44 11.98
CA LYS A 76 3.79 -6.78 11.49
C LYS A 76 2.59 -7.73 11.44
N ASN A 77 1.63 -7.59 12.35
CA ASN A 77 0.45 -8.47 12.36
C ASN A 77 -0.43 -8.21 11.14
N ASP A 78 -0.70 -6.93 10.83
CA ASP A 78 -1.43 -6.53 9.61
C ASP A 78 -0.73 -7.06 8.34
N PHE A 79 0.61 -7.08 8.33
CA PHE A 79 1.38 -7.57 7.19
C PHE A 79 1.33 -9.09 6.98
N VAL A 80 1.29 -9.89 8.05
CA VAL A 80 1.38 -11.37 7.97
C VAL A 80 0.03 -11.99 7.61
N GLU A 81 -1.07 -11.33 7.97
CA GLU A 81 -2.41 -11.87 7.78
C GLU A 81 -3.02 -11.53 6.42
N GLU A 82 -2.59 -10.42 5.77
CA GLU A 82 -3.22 -9.94 4.54
C GLU A 82 -2.19 -9.52 3.46
N MET A 83 -2.36 -10.04 2.23
CA MET A 83 -1.62 -9.55 1.04
C MET A 83 -2.18 -8.22 0.50
N THR A 84 -3.19 -7.69 1.16
CA THR A 84 -3.95 -6.49 0.84
C THR A 84 -3.95 -5.61 2.08
N LEU A 85 -3.55 -4.35 1.93
CA LEU A 85 -3.54 -3.39 3.03
C LEU A 85 -4.24 -2.11 2.61
N PHE A 86 -4.73 -1.36 3.59
CA PHE A 86 -5.22 0.00 3.38
C PHE A 86 -4.12 1.03 3.67
N ASP A 87 -4.20 2.18 3.00
CA ASP A 87 -3.23 3.27 3.15
C ASP A 87 -3.10 3.78 4.60
N GLY A 88 -4.18 3.68 5.39
CA GLY A 88 -4.17 4.02 6.82
C GLY A 88 -3.29 3.12 7.71
N ALA A 89 -2.89 1.93 7.24
CA ALA A 89 -1.95 1.06 7.93
C ALA A 89 -0.48 1.47 7.70
N VAL A 90 -0.24 2.33 6.71
CA VAL A 90 1.10 2.78 6.32
C VAL A 90 1.50 4.01 7.13
N LEU A 91 2.63 3.92 7.83
CA LEU A 91 3.18 5.00 8.65
C LEU A 91 4.52 5.49 8.08
N ASN A 92 4.85 6.77 8.32
CA ASN A 92 6.14 7.37 7.98
C ASN A 92 6.58 7.16 6.51
N LEU A 93 5.64 7.20 5.56
CA LEU A 93 5.93 7.03 4.14
C LEU A 93 6.93 8.08 3.64
N CYS A 94 8.04 7.61 3.09
CA CYS A 94 9.08 8.43 2.50
C CYS A 94 9.60 7.82 1.19
N ALA A 95 10.07 8.67 0.28
CA ALA A 95 10.86 8.23 -0.87
C ALA A 95 12.26 7.81 -0.41
N VAL A 96 12.83 6.81 -1.07
CA VAL A 96 14.24 6.42 -0.91
C VAL A 96 14.94 6.41 -2.26
N GLU A 97 16.23 6.73 -2.25
CA GLU A 97 17.08 6.82 -3.45
C GLU A 97 17.50 5.44 -4.01
#